data_AF-A0A2L2Z454-F1
#
_entry.id   AF-A0A2L2Z454-F1
#
_cell.length_a   1.000
_cell.length_b   1.000
_cell.length_c   1.000
_cell.angle_alpha   90.00
_cell.angle_beta   90.00
_cell.angle_gamma   90.00
#
_symmetry.space_group_name_H-M   'P 1'
#
loop_
_entity.id
_entity.type
_entity.pdbx_description
1 polymer ?
#
loop_
_entity_poly.entity_id
_entity_poly.type
_entity_poly.pdbx_seq_one_letter_code
_entity_poly.pdbx_strand_id
1 'polypeptide(L)'
;SFFGLGLFYTSHQNSHWMQDPIHLFPLVSSCYFKKYGAGGNIDIIDAICVLPLNALNVKMYLFIWFWFTLLLFLSVFNLSNMLLNICIPYYRMLPFSLSRVVFKNAPG
;
A
#
# COMPACT_ATOMS: atom_id res chain seq x y z
N SER A 1 6.90 -12.95 -0.12
CA SER A 1 7.08 -11.51 0.13
C SER A 1 7.96 -10.76 -0.87
N PHE A 2 8.70 -11.43 -1.78
CA PHE A 2 9.60 -10.79 -2.74
C PHE A 2 8.89 -9.93 -3.81
N PHE A 3 7.64 -10.25 -4.17
CA PHE A 3 6.87 -9.51 -5.17
C PHE A 3 6.45 -8.09 -4.73
N GLY A 4 6.01 -7.91 -3.48
CA GLY A 4 5.55 -6.59 -3.00
C GLY A 4 6.69 -5.57 -2.83
N LEU A 5 7.89 -6.02 -2.43
CA LEU A 5 9.08 -5.17 -2.37
C LEU A 5 9.56 -4.75 -3.77
N GLY A 6 9.50 -5.65 -4.75
CA GLY A 6 9.81 -5.33 -6.15
C GLY A 6 8.85 -4.28 -6.72
N LEU A 7 7.55 -4.41 -6.43
CA LEU A 7 6.52 -3.44 -6.82
C LEU A 7 6.68 -2.09 -6.10
N PHE A 8 7.08 -2.09 -4.82
CA PHE A 8 7.40 -0.86 -4.09
C PHE A 8 8.61 -0.13 -4.71
N TYR A 9 9.71 -0.86 -4.96
CA TYR A 9 10.94 -0.29 -5.53
C TYR A 9 10.71 0.34 -6.91
N THR A 10 10.00 -0.36 -7.80
CA THR A 10 9.64 0.21 -9.12
C THR A 10 8.67 1.39 -8.98
N SER A 11 7.72 1.35 -8.03
CA SER A 11 6.78 2.46 -7.81
C SER A 11 7.43 3.74 -7.29
N HIS A 12 8.57 3.64 -6.60
CA HIS A 12 9.35 4.79 -6.14
C HIS A 12 10.17 5.39 -7.29
N GLN A 13 10.74 4.54 -8.14
CA GLN A 13 11.57 4.95 -9.28
C GLN A 13 10.76 5.56 -10.44
N ASN A 14 9.50 5.18 -10.64
CA ASN A 14 8.64 5.63 -11.75
C ASN A 14 8.11 7.07 -11.61
N SER A 15 8.75 7.92 -10.79
CA SER A 15 8.39 9.34 -10.66
C SER A 15 8.95 10.21 -11.80
N HIS A 16 9.75 9.64 -12.69
CA HIS A 16 10.27 10.31 -13.89
C HIS A 16 9.78 9.57 -15.15
N TRP A 17 8.85 10.22 -15.85
CA TRP A 17 8.35 9.90 -17.20
C TRP A 17 7.37 8.72 -17.26
N MET A 18 6.10 9.03 -17.49
CA MET A 18 5.03 8.07 -17.77
C MET A 18 5.36 7.29 -19.05
N GLN A 19 6.01 6.15 -18.90
CA GLN A 19 6.31 5.23 -20.00
C GLN A 19 5.72 3.87 -19.64
N ASP A 20 4.39 3.76 -19.70
CA ASP A 20 3.72 2.46 -19.74
C ASP A 20 3.90 1.90 -21.17
N PRO A 21 4.59 0.75 -21.38
CA PRO A 21 4.74 0.13 -22.71
C PRO A 21 3.48 -0.61 -23.19
N ILE A 22 2.39 -0.59 -22.40
CA ILE A 22 1.15 -1.31 -22.68
C ILE A 22 0.08 -0.27 -23.03
N HIS A 23 -0.22 -0.14 -24.32
CA HIS A 23 -1.16 0.80 -24.95
C HIS A 23 -2.63 0.70 -24.49
N LEU A 24 -2.93 -0.02 -23.41
CA LEU A 24 -4.32 -0.28 -23.02
C LEU A 24 -4.96 0.90 -22.29
N PHE A 25 -4.27 1.56 -21.34
CA PHE A 25 -4.74 2.80 -20.69
C PHE A 25 -3.57 3.53 -19.98
N PRO A 26 -3.05 4.66 -20.50
CA PRO A 26 -2.00 5.42 -19.82
C PRO A 26 -2.54 6.15 -18.58
N LEU A 27 -1.76 6.20 -17.50
CA LEU A 27 -2.12 6.93 -16.25
C LEU A 27 -2.38 8.44 -16.48
N VAL A 28 -1.86 8.99 -17.58
CA VAL A 28 -2.17 10.33 -18.12
C VAL A 28 -2.57 10.25 -19.58
N SER A 29 -3.65 10.93 -19.94
CA SER A 29 -4.03 11.17 -21.33
C SER A 29 -4.00 12.66 -21.66
N SER A 30 -3.47 13.01 -22.84
CA SER A 30 -3.56 14.38 -23.36
C SER A 30 -4.98 14.60 -23.89
N CYS A 31 -5.69 15.60 -23.36
CA CYS A 31 -7.06 15.92 -23.72
C CYS A 31 -7.15 17.37 -24.20
N TYR A 32 -7.85 17.62 -25.30
CA TYR A 32 -8.11 18.97 -25.81
C TYR A 32 -9.51 19.43 -25.42
N PHE A 33 -9.61 20.53 -24.66
CA PHE A 33 -10.87 21.17 -24.30
C PHE A 33 -11.21 22.25 -25.32
N LYS A 34 -12.35 22.11 -25.98
CA LYS A 34 -12.88 23.12 -26.91
C LYS A 34 -13.71 24.14 -26.12
N LYS A 35 -13.28 25.39 -26.08
CA LYS A 35 -14.03 26.50 -25.46
C LYS A 35 -14.55 27.44 -26.54
N TYR A 36 -15.80 27.86 -26.42
CA TYR A 36 -16.41 28.86 -27.29
C TYR A 36 -16.27 30.24 -26.64
N GLY A 37 -15.53 31.16 -27.30
CA GLY A 37 -15.43 32.56 -26.88
C GLY A 37 -16.68 33.36 -27.24
N ALA A 38 -16.92 34.48 -26.54
CA ALA A 38 -18.10 35.33 -26.73
C ALA A 38 -18.26 35.90 -28.16
N GLY A 39 -17.20 35.87 -28.98
CA GLY A 39 -17.19 36.31 -30.38
C GLY A 39 -17.30 35.19 -31.43
N GLY A 40 -17.56 33.94 -31.02
CA GLY A 40 -17.72 32.80 -31.96
C GLY A 40 -16.43 32.09 -32.37
N ASN A 41 -15.26 32.48 -31.84
CA ASN A 41 -14.01 31.76 -32.05
C ASN A 41 -13.89 30.53 -31.12
N ILE A 42 -13.35 29.45 -31.67
CA ILE A 42 -13.09 28.18 -30.97
C ILE A 42 -11.65 28.19 -30.49
N ASP A 43 -11.46 28.33 -29.18
CA ASP A 43 -10.14 28.22 -28.55
C ASP A 43 -9.95 26.79 -28.02
N ILE A 44 -8.89 26.13 -28.47
CA ILE A 44 -8.54 24.76 -28.09
C ILE A 44 -7.50 24.84 -26.97
N ILE A 45 -7.84 24.32 -25.79
CA ILE A 45 -6.95 24.29 -24.62
C ILE A 45 -6.44 22.87 -24.43
N ASP A 46 -5.12 22.68 -24.46
CA ASP A 46 -4.49 21.40 -24.16
C ASP A 46 -4.41 21.19 -22.64
N ALA A 47 -5.04 20.11 -22.16
CA ALA A 47 -5.09 19.72 -20.76
C ALA A 47 -4.58 18.28 -20.58
N ILE A 48 -3.99 17.99 -19.43
CA ILE A 48 -3.55 16.65 -19.07
C ILE A 48 -4.59 16.04 -18.13
N CYS A 49 -5.22 14.94 -18.54
CA CYS A 49 -6.18 14.21 -17.73
C CYS A 49 -5.48 13.04 -17.03
N VAL A 50 -5.46 13.07 -15.70
CA VAL A 50 -5.06 11.93 -14.88
C VAL A 50 -6.28 11.06 -14.59
N LEU A 51 -6.18 9.74 -14.77
CA LEU A 51 -7.23 8.81 -14.35
C LEU A 51 -6.97 8.42 -12.88
N PRO A 52 -7.52 9.15 -11.89
CA PRO A 52 -7.07 9.06 -10.51
C PRO A 52 -7.38 7.67 -9.94
N LEU A 53 -8.44 7.03 -10.43
CA LEU A 53 -8.94 5.77 -9.92
C LEU A 53 -7.95 4.61 -10.06
N ASN A 54 -7.22 4.52 -11.18
CA ASN A 54 -6.24 3.45 -11.41
C ASN A 54 -4.95 3.69 -10.62
N ALA A 55 -4.51 4.96 -10.55
CA ALA A 55 -3.34 5.36 -9.78
C ALA A 55 -3.54 5.13 -8.27
N LEU A 56 -4.73 5.40 -7.76
CA LEU A 56 -5.09 5.19 -6.35
C LEU A 56 -5.11 3.70 -6.00
N ASN A 57 -5.63 2.84 -6.89
CA ASN A 57 -5.68 1.40 -6.65
C ASN A 57 -4.26 0.81 -6.46
N VAL A 58 -3.30 1.21 -7.29
CA VAL A 58 -1.91 0.72 -7.18
C VAL A 58 -1.24 1.17 -5.87
N LYS A 59 -1.57 2.38 -5.38
CA LYS A 59 -1.04 2.90 -4.11
C LYS A 59 -1.68 2.22 -2.90
N MET A 60 -2.99 1.98 -2.93
CA MET A 60 -3.71 1.29 -1.86
C MET A 60 -3.30 -0.18 -1.74
N TYR A 61 -3.10 -0.86 -2.87
CA TYR A 61 -2.64 -2.25 -2.89
C TYR A 61 -1.29 -2.42 -2.17
N LEU A 62 -0.34 -1.51 -2.40
CA LEU A 62 0.96 -1.52 -1.72
C LEU A 62 0.84 -1.30 -0.20
N PHE A 63 -0.03 -0.38 0.24
CA PHE A 63 -0.28 -0.13 1.66
C PHE A 63 -0.87 -1.35 2.37
N ILE A 64 -1.91 -1.93 1.76
CA ILE A 64 -2.60 -3.11 2.27
C ILE A 64 -1.65 -4.31 2.34
N TRP A 65 -0.78 -4.48 1.34
CA TRP A 65 0.18 -5.58 1.31
C TRP A 65 1.18 -5.54 2.49
N PHE A 66 1.69 -4.35 2.82
CA PHE A 66 2.57 -4.18 3.99
C PHE A 66 1.84 -4.48 5.29
N TRP A 67 0.60 -3.98 5.42
CA TRP A 67 -0.24 -4.21 6.59
C TRP A 67 -0.54 -5.69 6.82
N PHE A 68 -0.99 -6.42 5.79
CA PHE A 68 -1.25 -7.86 5.90
C PHE A 68 0.01 -8.66 6.20
N THR A 69 1.16 -8.27 5.64
CA THR A 69 2.45 -8.90 5.94
C THR A 69 2.79 -8.76 7.43
N LEU A 70 2.61 -7.56 8.01
CA LEU A 70 2.79 -7.32 9.44
C LEU A 70 1.82 -8.16 10.28
N LEU A 71 0.53 -8.15 9.95
CA LEU A 71 -0.49 -8.93 10.67
C LEU A 71 -0.19 -10.43 10.63
N LEU A 72 0.32 -10.95 9.51
CA LEU A 72 0.71 -12.34 9.37
C LEU A 72 1.84 -12.69 10.35
N PHE A 73 2.86 -11.84 10.49
CA PHE A 73 3.93 -12.06 11.46
C PHE A 73 3.42 -12.04 12.91
N LEU A 74 2.55 -11.08 13.28
CA LEU A 74 1.96 -11.06 14.62
C LEU A 74 1.10 -12.29 14.89
N SER A 75 0.35 -12.75 13.89
CA SER A 75 -0.49 -13.94 14.00
C SER A 75 0.34 -15.21 14.20
N VAL A 76 1.41 -15.40 13.41
CA VAL A 76 2.34 -16.51 13.56
C VAL A 76 3.02 -16.49 14.93
N PHE A 77 3.43 -15.31 15.42
CA PHE A 77 4.00 -15.17 16.76
C PHE A 77 2.99 -15.60 17.84
N ASN A 78 1.75 -15.13 17.77
CA ASN A 78 0.71 -15.51 18.72
C ASN A 78 0.38 -17.02 18.68
N LEU A 79 0.29 -17.60 17.48
CA LEU A 79 0.10 -19.04 17.30
C LEU A 79 1.27 -19.83 17.87
N SER A 80 2.51 -19.39 17.66
CA SER A 80 3.69 -20.06 18.22
C SER A 80 3.67 -20.06 19.74
N ASN A 81 3.27 -18.95 20.37
CA ASN A 81 3.12 -18.85 21.82
C ASN A 81 2.02 -19.80 22.34
N MET A 82 0.91 -19.92 21.60
CA MET A 82 -0.16 -20.86 21.93
C MET A 82 0.33 -22.31 21.83
N LEU A 83 1.05 -22.67 20.77
CA LEU A 83 1.61 -24.01 20.57
C LEU A 83 2.64 -24.37 21.64
N LEU A 84 3.55 -23.45 21.99
CA LEU A 84 4.54 -23.66 23.06
C LEU A 84 3.88 -23.94 24.40
N ASN A 85 2.79 -23.22 24.72
CA ASN A 85 2.04 -23.41 25.96
C ASN A 85 1.26 -24.74 26.00
N ILE A 86 0.85 -25.26 24.84
CA ILE A 86 0.16 -26.57 24.72
C ILE A 86 1.16 -27.72 24.78
N CYS A 87 2.28 -27.63 24.04
CA CYS A 87 3.28 -28.70 23.97
C CYS A 87 4.05 -28.87 25.29
N ILE A 88 4.20 -27.82 26.08
CA ILE A 88 5.02 -27.85 27.29
C ILE A 88 4.23 -27.27 28.49
N PRO A 89 3.39 -28.09 29.17
CA PRO A 89 2.58 -27.65 30.31
C PRO A 89 3.42 -27.21 31.53
N TYR A 90 4.74 -27.33 31.47
CA TYR A 90 5.69 -27.00 32.53
C TYR A 90 6.03 -25.49 32.62
N TYR A 91 5.99 -24.74 31.52
CA TYR A 91 6.32 -23.30 31.53
C TYR A 91 5.15 -22.38 31.93
N ARG A 92 4.07 -22.95 32.47
CA ARG A 92 2.81 -22.23 32.80
C ARG A 92 2.99 -21.08 33.79
N MET A 93 4.17 -20.90 34.40
CA MET A 93 4.51 -19.81 35.33
C MET A 93 5.28 -18.63 34.71
N LEU A 94 5.94 -18.77 33.55
CA LEU A 94 6.74 -17.68 32.94
C LEU A 94 5.94 -16.62 32.12
N PRO A 95 4.83 -16.94 31.42
CA PRO A 95 4.14 -15.97 30.56
C PRO A 95 3.39 -14.86 31.33
N PHE A 96 3.16 -15.02 32.64
CA PHE A 96 2.59 -13.97 33.49
C PHE A 96 3.59 -12.83 33.80
N SER A 97 4.90 -13.09 33.69
CA SER A 97 5.92 -12.05 33.91
C SER A 97 6.09 -11.14 32.69
N LEU A 98 6.05 -11.70 31.48
CA LEU A 98 6.31 -10.95 30.25
C LEU A 98 5.09 -10.14 29.76
N SER A 99 3.88 -10.69 29.93
CA SER A 99 2.64 -9.92 29.76
C SER A 99 2.62 -8.70 30.69
N ARG A 100 3.03 -8.83 31.96
CA ARG A 100 3.23 -7.67 32.86
C ARG A 100 4.30 -6.70 32.38
N VAL A 101 5.39 -7.15 31.77
CA VAL A 101 6.45 -6.26 31.24
C VAL A 101 5.97 -5.48 30.01
N VAL A 102 5.21 -6.09 29.10
CA VAL A 102 4.67 -5.41 27.91
C VAL A 102 3.63 -4.36 28.28
N PHE A 103 2.69 -4.66 29.20
CA PHE A 103 1.71 -3.68 29.67
C PHE A 103 2.34 -2.55 30.51
N LYS A 104 3.46 -2.80 31.21
CA LYS A 104 4.17 -1.77 31.98
C LYS A 104 5.01 -0.82 31.12
N ASN A 105 5.40 -1.23 29.92
CA ASN A 105 6.21 -0.44 29.00
C ASN A 105 5.40 0.27 27.90
N ALA A 106 4.07 0.25 27.98
CA ALA A 106 3.23 1.03 27.08
C ALA A 106 3.35 2.53 27.44
N PRO A 107 3.82 3.41 26.54
CA PRO A 107 3.81 4.84 26.79
C PRO A 107 2.35 5.33 26.79
N GLY A 108 1.93 5.89 27.92
CA GLY A 108 0.69 6.67 28.05
C GLY A 108 0.87 8.09 27.57
#